data_AF-A0A4S5AB42-F1
#
_entry.id   AF-A0A4S5AB42-F1
#
_cell.length_a   1.000
_cell.length_b   1.000
_cell.length_c   1.000
_cell.angle_alpha   90.00
_cell.angle_beta   90.00
_cell.angle_gamma   90.00
#
_symmetry.space_group_name_H-M   'P 1'
#
loop_
_entity.id
_entity.type
_entity.pdbx_description
1 polymer ?
#
loop_
_entity_poly.entity_id
_entity_poly.type
_entity_poly.pdbx_seq_one_letter_code
_entity_poly.pdbx_strand_id
1 'polypeptide(L)'
;MLGSHDLPPRIPQRVIVTGIPGPALTTFAERVTNVLDVPLVPLTDLAGPDEVARLAAFEGWVVTGEYDATLVALLERAEAMVHLDLAEPTTLTSLVKRTLRRVRADAAPSPEQAWIRAAGAIRADLDVVRLTRPDEVEGWLRSIIR
;
A
#
# COMPACT_ATOMS: atom_id res chain seq x y z
N MET A 1 14.88 29.00 -22.22
CA MET A 1 14.70 27.63 -22.71
C MET A 1 15.37 26.67 -21.73
N LEU A 2 14.59 26.03 -20.86
CA LEU A 2 14.96 24.82 -20.12
C LEU A 2 13.66 24.01 -20.02
N GLY A 3 13.55 22.98 -20.85
CA GLY A 3 12.50 21.96 -20.74
C GLY A 3 12.88 20.88 -19.72
N SER A 4 11.94 19.96 -19.52
CA SER A 4 12.01 18.72 -18.71
C SER A 4 11.42 18.90 -17.30
N HIS A 5 10.32 18.25 -16.90
CA HIS A 5 9.82 16.93 -17.30
C HIS A 5 8.29 16.92 -17.44
N ASP A 6 7.80 17.02 -18.67
CA ASP A 6 6.52 16.40 -19.07
C ASP A 6 6.76 14.88 -19.22
N LEU A 7 7.16 14.24 -18.12
CA LEU A 7 7.10 12.78 -18.07
C LEU A 7 5.61 12.44 -18.04
N PRO A 8 5.11 11.55 -18.92
CA PRO A 8 3.76 11.03 -18.75
C PRO A 8 3.65 10.50 -17.32
N PRO A 9 2.49 10.64 -16.64
CA PRO A 9 2.30 10.05 -15.32
C PRO A 9 2.71 8.59 -15.41
N ARG A 10 3.87 8.25 -14.83
CA ARG A 10 4.43 6.90 -14.98
C ARG A 10 3.52 5.99 -14.17
N ILE A 11 2.94 5.00 -14.85
CA ILE A 11 2.21 3.92 -14.21
C ILE A 11 3.16 3.28 -13.18
N PRO A 12 2.83 3.32 -11.88
CA PRO A 12 3.75 2.83 -10.86
C PRO A 12 3.94 1.32 -11.04
N GLN A 13 5.19 0.86 -10.99
CA GLN A 13 5.53 -0.56 -11.15
C GLN A 13 5.87 -1.23 -9.81
N ARG A 14 6.25 -0.43 -8.81
CA ARG A 14 6.65 -0.89 -7.47
C ARG A 14 5.70 -0.32 -6.43
N VAL A 15 4.70 -1.12 -6.06
CA VAL A 15 3.60 -0.68 -5.20
C VAL A 15 3.63 -1.44 -3.88
N ILE A 16 3.56 -0.70 -2.78
CA ILE A 16 3.33 -1.28 -1.46
C ILE A 16 1.85 -1.14 -1.12
N VAL A 17 1.22 -2.24 -0.74
CA VAL A 17 -0.18 -2.30 -0.32
C VAL A 17 -0.24 -2.73 1.15
N THR A 18 -0.74 -1.85 2.00
CA THR A 18 -0.86 -2.07 3.45
C THR A 18 -2.31 -1.94 3.87
N GLY A 19 -2.66 -2.49 5.04
CA GLY A 19 -4.00 -2.41 5.59
C GLY A 19 -4.28 -3.57 6.52
N ILE A 20 -5.52 -3.68 6.97
CA ILE A 20 -5.93 -4.78 7.86
C ILE A 20 -5.79 -6.11 7.08
N PRO A 21 -5.03 -7.10 7.60
CA PRO A 21 -4.94 -8.41 6.98
C PRO A 21 -6.32 -9.05 6.80
N GLY A 22 -6.62 -9.51 5.59
CA GLY A 22 -7.90 -10.14 5.26
C GLY A 22 -8.26 -10.08 3.77
N PRO A 23 -9.42 -10.65 3.39
CA PRO A 23 -9.81 -10.83 2.00
C PRO A 23 -9.83 -9.52 1.19
N ALA A 24 -10.20 -8.40 1.81
CA ALA A 24 -10.25 -7.11 1.14
C ALA A 24 -8.86 -6.62 0.71
N LEU A 25 -7.84 -6.78 1.56
CA LEU A 25 -6.45 -6.43 1.26
C LEU A 25 -5.90 -7.33 0.15
N THR A 26 -6.08 -8.64 0.28
CA THR A 26 -5.64 -9.63 -0.71
C THR A 26 -6.30 -9.39 -2.07
N THR A 27 -7.63 -9.26 -2.11
CA THR A 27 -8.38 -8.99 -3.34
C THR A 27 -7.92 -7.68 -3.99
N PHE A 28 -7.70 -6.63 -3.19
CA PHE A 28 -7.21 -5.37 -3.73
C PHE A 28 -5.80 -5.53 -4.33
N ALA A 29 -4.88 -6.16 -3.62
CA ALA A 29 -3.51 -6.37 -4.09
C ALA A 29 -3.44 -7.24 -5.36
N GLU A 30 -4.26 -8.29 -5.46
CA GLU A 30 -4.43 -9.09 -6.69
C GLU A 30 -4.92 -8.24 -7.85
N ARG A 31 -5.89 -7.34 -7.61
CA ARG A 31 -6.37 -6.42 -8.65
C ARG A 31 -5.29 -5.45 -9.11
N VAL A 32 -4.49 -4.89 -8.19
CA VAL A 32 -3.35 -4.03 -8.54
C VAL A 32 -2.34 -4.80 -9.39
N THR A 33 -1.97 -5.99 -8.94
CA THR A 33 -1.06 -6.93 -9.63
C THR A 33 -1.51 -7.20 -11.06
N ASN A 34 -2.79 -7.55 -11.25
CA ASN A 34 -3.37 -7.83 -12.56
C ASN A 34 -3.40 -6.59 -13.47
N VAL A 35 -3.63 -5.40 -12.91
CA VAL A 35 -3.65 -4.15 -13.66
C VAL A 35 -2.25 -3.74 -14.12
N LEU A 36 -1.26 -3.94 -13.26
CA LEU A 36 0.13 -3.54 -13.52
C LEU A 36 0.94 -4.61 -14.25
N ASP A 37 0.46 -5.86 -14.29
CA ASP A 37 1.17 -7.02 -14.83
C ASP A 37 2.53 -7.27 -14.15
N VAL A 38 2.55 -7.19 -12.82
CA VAL A 38 3.74 -7.39 -11.97
C VAL A 38 3.46 -8.44 -10.89
N PRO A 39 4.46 -9.11 -10.29
CA PRO A 39 4.21 -10.14 -9.27
C PRO A 39 3.67 -9.58 -7.96
N LEU A 40 2.76 -10.33 -7.32
CA LEU A 40 2.31 -10.12 -5.94
C LEU A 40 3.21 -10.89 -4.98
N VAL A 41 3.82 -10.20 -4.02
CA VAL A 41 4.73 -10.78 -3.03
C VAL A 41 4.29 -10.41 -1.62
N PRO A 42 3.67 -11.33 -0.86
CA PRO A 42 3.44 -11.12 0.56
C PRO A 42 4.77 -10.93 1.30
N LEU A 43 4.86 -9.91 2.15
CA LEU A 43 6.08 -9.62 2.91
C LEU A 43 6.47 -10.77 3.83
N THR A 44 5.48 -11.54 4.30
CA THR A 44 5.64 -12.77 5.10
C THR A 44 6.34 -13.90 4.36
N ASP A 45 6.36 -13.86 3.02
CA ASP A 45 6.98 -14.89 2.21
C ASP A 45 8.48 -14.63 2.00
N LEU A 46 8.98 -13.45 2.39
CA LEU A 46 10.39 -13.11 2.31
C LEU A 46 11.14 -13.63 3.54
N ALA A 47 12.14 -14.47 3.31
CA ALA A 47 12.89 -15.14 4.37
C ALA A 47 13.87 -14.21 5.12
N GLY A 48 14.20 -13.05 4.56
CA GLY A 48 15.09 -12.09 5.19
C GLY A 48 15.61 -10.98 4.28
N PRO A 49 16.57 -10.17 4.77
CA PRO A 49 17.04 -8.95 4.11
C PRO A 49 17.58 -9.15 2.69
N ASP A 50 18.20 -10.28 2.40
CA ASP A 50 18.76 -10.56 1.07
C ASP A 50 17.68 -10.78 0.01
N GLU A 51 16.52 -11.34 0.38
CA GLU A 51 15.37 -11.48 -0.51
C GLU A 51 14.68 -10.13 -0.73
N VAL A 52 14.58 -9.34 0.33
CA VAL A 52 14.05 -7.98 0.28
C VAL A 52 14.90 -7.10 -0.64
N ALA A 53 16.22 -7.16 -0.52
CA ALA A 53 17.14 -6.42 -1.37
C ALA A 53 17.06 -6.87 -2.84
N ARG A 54 16.92 -8.18 -3.08
CA ARG A 54 16.68 -8.72 -4.43
C ARG A 54 15.37 -8.21 -5.00
N LEU A 55 14.28 -8.27 -4.25
CA LEU A 55 12.97 -7.75 -4.68
C LEU A 55 13.01 -6.24 -4.95
N ALA A 56 13.65 -5.45 -4.08
CA ALA A 56 13.81 -4.01 -4.26
C ALA A 56 14.56 -3.65 -5.56
N ALA A 57 15.43 -4.53 -6.06
CA ALA A 57 16.15 -4.34 -7.31
C ALA A 57 15.33 -4.70 -8.56
N PHE A 58 14.20 -5.41 -8.44
CA PHE A 58 13.32 -5.72 -9.58
C PHE A 58 12.60 -4.48 -10.11
N GLU A 59 12.23 -4.55 -11.39
CA GLU A 59 11.57 -3.44 -12.09
C GLU A 59 10.09 -3.29 -11.75
N GLY A 60 9.43 -4.36 -11.27
CA GLY A 60 8.03 -4.32 -10.88
C GLY A 60 7.67 -5.36 -9.83
N TRP A 61 6.81 -4.96 -8.88
CA TRP A 61 6.25 -5.78 -7.83
C TRP A 61 5.10 -5.08 -7.12
N VAL A 62 4.17 -5.86 -6.59
CA VAL A 62 3.22 -5.44 -5.56
C VAL A 62 3.56 -6.20 -4.29
N VAL A 63 3.81 -5.48 -3.19
CA VAL A 63 4.05 -6.11 -1.88
C VAL A 63 2.88 -5.89 -0.96
N THR A 64 2.45 -6.92 -0.24
CA THR A 64 1.45 -6.80 0.83
C THR A 64 2.05 -7.10 2.19
N GLY A 65 1.72 -6.32 3.21
CA GLY A 65 2.22 -6.58 4.55
C GLY A 65 1.80 -5.53 5.57
N GLU A 66 2.10 -5.83 6.82
CA GLU A 66 2.07 -4.84 7.90
C GLU A 66 3.31 -3.95 7.84
N TYR A 67 3.22 -2.74 8.40
CA TYR A 67 4.38 -1.86 8.50
C TYR A 67 5.38 -2.40 9.53
N ASP A 68 6.54 -2.85 9.04
CA ASP A 68 7.69 -3.24 9.85
C ASP A 68 9.01 -2.68 9.27
N ALA A 69 10.14 -3.03 9.87
CA ALA A 69 11.46 -2.61 9.40
C ALA A 69 11.82 -3.18 8.02
N THR A 70 11.25 -4.33 7.65
CA THR A 70 11.45 -4.99 6.35
C THR A 70 10.83 -4.14 5.23
N LEU A 71 9.63 -3.61 5.47
CA LEU A 71 8.92 -2.76 4.54
C LEU A 71 9.64 -1.42 4.29
N VAL A 72 10.42 -0.93 5.26
CA VAL A 72 11.25 0.29 5.11
C VAL A 72 12.30 0.15 4.00
N ALA A 73 12.91 -1.02 3.85
CA ALA A 73 13.88 -1.24 2.78
C ALA A 73 13.24 -1.22 1.37
N LEU A 74 11.97 -1.64 1.26
CA LEU A 74 11.22 -1.58 0.01
C LEU A 74 10.72 -0.17 -0.31
N LEU A 75 10.44 0.65 0.71
CA LEU A 75 9.97 2.04 0.54
C LEU A 75 10.93 2.92 -0.26
N GLU A 76 12.24 2.64 -0.20
CA GLU A 76 13.25 3.37 -0.98
C GLU A 76 13.07 3.22 -2.50
N ARG A 77 12.44 2.13 -2.94
CA ARG A 77 12.21 1.81 -4.37
C ARG A 77 10.73 1.83 -4.75
N ALA A 78 9.84 1.88 -3.77
CA ALA A 78 8.41 2.02 -3.99
C ALA A 78 8.10 3.33 -4.71
N GLU A 79 7.24 3.25 -5.71
CA GLU A 79 6.73 4.38 -6.48
C GLU A 79 5.38 4.85 -5.94
N ALA A 80 4.60 3.92 -5.39
CA ALA A 80 3.36 4.21 -4.70
C ALA A 80 3.21 3.35 -3.44
N MET A 81 2.56 3.92 -2.43
CA MET A 81 2.14 3.25 -1.22
C MET A 81 0.64 3.46 -1.04
N VAL A 82 -0.11 2.36 -1.02
CA VAL A 82 -1.55 2.36 -0.82
C VAL A 82 -1.86 1.74 0.54
N HIS A 83 -2.58 2.48 1.37
CA HIS A 83 -3.11 1.99 2.63
C HIS A 83 -4.63 1.79 2.52
N LEU A 84 -5.06 0.55 2.58
CA LEU A 84 -6.44 0.12 2.50
C LEU A 84 -7.08 0.08 3.89
N ASP A 85 -7.97 1.04 4.16
CA ASP A 85 -8.75 1.16 5.40
C ASP A 85 -10.25 0.98 5.08
N LEU A 86 -10.56 -0.10 4.36
CA LEU A 86 -11.94 -0.50 4.10
C LEU A 86 -12.54 -1.15 5.35
N ALA A 87 -13.71 -0.69 5.77
CA ALA A 87 -14.53 -1.45 6.69
C ALA A 87 -15.11 -2.66 5.93
N GLU A 88 -14.88 -3.88 6.42
CA GLU A 88 -15.47 -5.07 5.80
C GLU A 88 -17.00 -4.97 5.75
N PRO A 89 -17.64 -5.41 4.64
CA PRO A 89 -19.10 -5.47 4.55
C PRO A 89 -19.67 -6.33 5.68
N THR A 90 -20.76 -5.86 6.27
CA THR A 90 -21.26 -6.21 7.61
C THR A 90 -21.52 -7.69 7.86
N THR A 91 -20.51 -8.38 8.38
CA THR A 91 -20.64 -9.55 9.27
C THR A 91 -20.67 -9.09 10.74
N LEU A 92 -21.13 -9.93 11.68
CA LEU A 92 -21.09 -9.60 13.13
C LEU A 92 -19.67 -9.20 13.58
N THR A 93 -18.66 -9.83 13.00
CA THR A 93 -17.23 -9.51 13.14
C THR A 93 -16.89 -8.08 12.70
N SER A 94 -17.56 -7.56 11.67
CA SER A 94 -17.35 -6.21 11.15
C SER A 94 -17.89 -5.13 12.08
N LEU A 95 -18.98 -5.40 12.82
CA LEU A 95 -19.49 -4.50 13.86
C LEU A 95 -18.55 -4.43 15.06
N VAL A 96 -18.00 -5.57 15.49
CA VAL A 96 -16.98 -5.63 16.56
C VAL A 96 -15.71 -4.90 16.13
N LYS A 97 -15.20 -5.15 14.91
CA LYS A 97 -14.06 -4.42 14.33
C LYS A 97 -14.34 -2.91 14.22
N ARG A 98 -15.54 -2.49 13.80
CA ARG A 98 -15.93 -1.07 13.69
C ARG A 98 -15.91 -0.38 15.05
N THR A 99 -16.41 -1.05 16.08
CA THR A 99 -16.39 -0.52 17.46
C THR A 99 -14.96 -0.42 17.98
N LEU A 100 -14.14 -1.46 17.79
CA LEU A 100 -12.71 -1.43 18.16
C LEU A 100 -11.92 -0.37 17.38
N ARG A 101 -12.24 -0.15 16.10
CA ARG A 101 -11.63 0.90 15.26
C ARG A 101 -12.00 2.30 15.74
N ARG A 102 -13.25 2.56 16.13
CA ARG A 102 -13.65 3.85 16.70
C ARG A 102 -12.93 4.12 18.01
N VAL A 103 -12.84 3.11 18.88
CA VAL A 103 -12.07 3.20 20.14
C VAL A 103 -10.58 3.40 19.88
N ARG A 104 -9.99 2.77 18.84
CA ARG A 104 -8.59 2.98 18.44
C ARG A 104 -8.34 4.32 17.75
N ALA A 105 -9.32 4.88 17.03
CA ALA A 105 -9.23 6.20 16.41
C ALA A 105 -9.32 7.34 17.44
N ASP A 106 -10.09 7.13 18.52
CA ASP A 106 -10.14 8.03 19.68
C ASP A 106 -8.95 7.82 20.64
N ALA A 107 -8.22 6.72 20.51
CA ALA A 107 -6.94 6.48 21.19
C ALA A 107 -5.79 7.15 20.43
N ALA A 108 -4.67 7.39 21.12
CA ALA A 108 -3.43 7.87 20.50
C ALA A 108 -3.13 7.10 19.19
N PRO A 109 -2.61 7.77 18.13
CA PRO A 109 -2.45 7.16 16.82
C PRO A 109 -1.71 5.83 16.95
N SER A 110 -2.27 4.76 16.36
CA SER A 110 -1.60 3.46 16.35
C SER A 110 -0.21 3.60 15.74
N PRO A 111 0.78 2.77 16.15
CA PRO A 111 2.12 2.79 15.57
C PRO A 111 2.10 2.76 14.03
N GLU A 112 1.19 1.97 13.46
CA GLU A 112 0.90 1.91 12.02
C GLU A 112 0.52 3.28 11.41
N GLN A 113 -0.36 4.06 12.06
CA GLN A 113 -0.74 5.41 11.61
C GLN A 113 0.39 6.42 11.73
N ALA A 114 1.22 6.29 12.77
CA ALA A 114 2.42 7.11 12.90
C ALA A 114 3.41 6.83 11.76
N TRP A 115 3.54 5.56 11.35
CA TRP A 115 4.38 5.15 10.23
C TRP A 115 3.87 5.59 8.86
N ILE A 116 2.55 5.55 8.59
CA ILE A 116 2.01 6.10 7.33
C ILE A 116 2.40 7.58 7.14
N ARG A 117 2.33 8.36 8.22
CA ARG A 117 2.77 9.76 8.20
C ARG A 117 4.28 9.90 8.07
N ALA A 118 5.05 8.99 8.68
CA ALA A 118 6.51 8.99 8.59
C ALA A 118 7.03 8.51 7.23
N ALA A 119 6.32 7.61 6.52
CA ALA A 119 6.71 7.11 5.21
C ALA A 119 6.80 8.23 4.16
N GLY A 120 5.84 9.16 4.16
CA GLY A 120 5.91 10.37 3.34
C GLY A 120 7.04 11.33 3.73
N ALA A 121 7.55 11.24 4.97
CA ALA A 121 8.74 11.98 5.40
C ALA A 121 10.05 11.27 5.02
N ILE A 122 10.04 9.95 4.84
CA ILE A 122 11.17 9.15 4.36
C ILE A 122 11.38 9.37 2.86
N ARG A 123 10.30 9.46 2.08
CA ARG A 123 10.33 9.76 0.64
C ARG A 123 9.27 10.81 0.29
N ALA A 124 9.72 12.04 0.06
CA ALA A 124 8.83 13.16 -0.29
C ALA A 124 8.17 13.03 -1.66
N ASP A 125 8.71 12.17 -2.54
CA ASP A 125 8.20 11.86 -3.87
C ASP A 125 7.34 10.59 -3.92
N LEU A 126 7.18 9.88 -2.80
CA LEU A 126 6.34 8.69 -2.73
C LEU A 126 4.86 9.10 -2.71
N ASP A 127 4.09 8.58 -3.66
CA ASP A 127 2.64 8.76 -3.66
C ASP A 127 2.00 7.88 -2.57
N VAL A 128 1.61 8.50 -1.45
CA VAL A 128 0.97 7.82 -0.32
C VAL A 128 -0.54 8.04 -0.37
N VAL A 129 -1.28 6.99 -0.74
CA VAL A 129 -2.73 7.03 -0.93
C VAL A 129 -3.43 6.24 0.18
N ARG A 130 -4.45 6.84 0.82
CA ARG A 130 -5.33 6.14 1.77
C ARG A 130 -6.69 5.90 1.11
N LEU A 131 -7.10 4.64 1.04
CA LEU A 131 -8.38 4.23 0.44
C LEU A 131 -9.29 3.72 1.55
N THR A 132 -10.36 4.47 1.81
CA THR A 132 -11.30 4.21 2.92
C THR A 132 -12.66 3.72 2.44
N ARG A 133 -12.97 3.91 1.16
CA ARG A 133 -14.26 3.56 0.56
C ARG A 133 -14.07 2.78 -0.76
N PRO A 134 -15.00 1.88 -1.11
CA PRO A 134 -14.90 1.11 -2.35
C PRO A 134 -14.83 1.96 -3.62
N ASP A 135 -15.50 3.12 -3.66
CA ASP A 135 -15.45 4.02 -4.82
C ASP A 135 -14.08 4.69 -5.00
N GLU A 136 -13.34 4.93 -3.91
CA GLU A 136 -11.96 5.43 -3.95
C GLU A 136 -11.01 4.38 -4.54
N VAL A 137 -11.25 3.09 -4.24
CA VAL A 137 -10.50 1.97 -4.84
C VAL A 137 -10.67 1.94 -6.36
N GLU A 138 -11.91 2.00 -6.84
CA GLU A 138 -12.19 2.03 -8.28
C GLU A 138 -11.67 3.31 -8.96
N GLY A 139 -11.66 4.43 -8.22
CA GLY A 139 -11.08 5.69 -8.70
C GLY A 139 -9.57 5.57 -8.92
N TRP A 140 -8.86 5.05 -7.91
CA TRP A 140 -7.41 4.88 -7.94
C TRP A 140 -6.95 3.85 -8.98
N LEU A 141 -7.63 2.70 -9.08
CA LEU A 141 -7.33 1.71 -10.12
C LEU A 141 -7.48 2.27 -11.54
N ARG A 142 -8.46 3.17 -11.75
CA ARG A 142 -8.63 3.84 -13.04
C ARG A 142 -7.58 4.92 -13.29
N SER A 143 -7.08 5.59 -12.27
CA SER A 143 -6.07 6.63 -12.44
C SER A 143 -4.71 6.08 -12.82
N ILE A 144 -4.36 4.87 -12.40
CA ILE A 144 -3.06 4.25 -12.73
C ILE A 144 -3.01 3.64 -14.15
N ILE A 145 -4.14 3.49 -14.83
CA ILE A 145 -4.22 2.94 -16.20
C ILE A 145 -4.26 4.04 -17.28
N ARG A 146 -4.48 5.31 -16.88
CA ARG A 146 -4.75 6.41 -17.82
C ARG A 146 -3.48 7.08 -18.34
#